data_AF-A0AA36CL79-F1
#
_entry.id   AF-A0AA36CL79-F1
#
_cell.length_a   1.000
_cell.length_b   1.000
_cell.length_c   1.000
_cell.angle_alpha   90.00
_cell.angle_beta   90.00
_cell.angle_gamma   90.00
#
_symmetry.space_group_name_H-M   'P 1'
#
loop_
_entity.id
_entity.type
_entity.pdbx_description
1 polymer ?
#
loop_
_entity_poly.entity_id
_entity_poly.type
_entity_poly.pdbx_seq_one_letter_code
_entity_poly.pdbx_strand_id
1 'polypeptide(L)'
;MENFRSTYKREFGFVLDTRQVQVDDIRVRGIGKSGIEGGPQSTKLYELGKLKSGHIVKGPAIILDANSTIVIEPGCTATITEEGNVKIQVAEAYEKDSSTKVDPIRLSIFSNRFMSIAEQMGRVLQRTAISTNIKIKTLGIDGIHEGDVILSNHPKAGGSHLPDLTVITPVFMPGNKNPVFFLANRGHHADIGGLVPGSMPPNATELLQEGATFVSFKIVDRGNFQEEELTKMLNAPSKIKGCSGTRQLNDNISDLKAQIAANNKGIQLVQGLIGEYGLEVVQAYMQHIQKTAEESVRELLKKVGQKVHDETGSTRLSSEDFMDDGTILKLTVVIDKEKGEAVFDFDGTGPRVLVVDECAECRTFAPYGLFGGESGRRGQNLLHRKGRVLNVGSKITIDVQAGDELELLSPGGGGYGKSEK
;
A
#
# COMPACT_ATOMS: atom_id res chain seq x y z
N MET A 1 -28.38 15.72 -0.99
CA MET A 1 -27.99 14.43 -1.59
C MET A 1 -27.15 14.73 -2.83
N GLU A 2 -25.88 14.36 -2.84
CA GLU A 2 -25.00 14.51 -4.01
C GLU A 2 -25.33 13.46 -5.08
N ASN A 3 -25.30 13.84 -6.36
CA ASN A 3 -25.53 12.96 -7.50
C ASN A 3 -24.34 11.98 -7.66
N PHE A 4 -24.57 10.72 -8.05
CA PHE A 4 -23.51 9.74 -8.36
C PHE A 4 -22.38 10.35 -9.21
N ARG A 5 -22.72 11.21 -10.18
CA ARG A 5 -21.71 11.87 -11.04
C ARG A 5 -20.78 12.82 -10.30
N SER A 6 -21.28 13.57 -9.30
CA SER A 6 -20.41 14.43 -8.48
C SER A 6 -19.52 13.60 -7.57
N THR A 7 -20.04 12.49 -7.02
CA THR A 7 -19.24 11.53 -6.25
C THR A 7 -18.20 10.85 -7.13
N TYR A 8 -18.55 10.46 -8.35
CA TYR A 8 -17.64 9.86 -9.32
C TYR A 8 -16.53 10.84 -9.72
N LYS A 9 -16.87 12.11 -10.03
CA LYS A 9 -15.86 13.15 -10.29
C LYS A 9 -14.92 13.35 -9.10
N ARG A 10 -15.43 13.29 -7.87
CA ARG A 10 -14.65 13.41 -6.63
C ARG A 10 -13.78 12.18 -6.35
N GLU A 11 -14.25 10.98 -6.67
CA GLU A 11 -13.49 9.72 -6.48
C GLU A 11 -12.45 9.50 -7.58
N PHE A 12 -12.76 9.84 -8.82
CA PHE A 12 -11.95 9.48 -9.99
C PHE A 12 -11.30 10.68 -10.71
N GLY A 13 -11.67 11.92 -10.38
CA GLY A 13 -11.10 13.15 -10.97
C GLY A 13 -11.71 13.57 -12.32
N PHE A 14 -12.57 12.76 -12.92
CA PHE A 14 -13.25 13.01 -14.21
C PHE A 14 -14.65 12.37 -14.24
N VAL A 15 -15.45 12.61 -15.28
CA VAL A 15 -16.77 12.00 -15.50
C VAL A 15 -16.86 11.46 -16.92
N LEU A 16 -17.49 10.30 -17.10
CA LEU A 16 -17.77 9.71 -18.42
C LEU A 16 -19.22 9.99 -18.82
N ASP A 17 -19.46 11.10 -19.53
CA ASP A 17 -20.82 11.64 -19.75
C ASP A 17 -21.71 10.82 -20.69
N THR A 18 -21.13 9.95 -21.53
CA THR A 18 -21.85 9.22 -22.59
C THR A 18 -22.17 7.76 -22.27
N ARG A 19 -21.77 7.26 -21.10
CA ARG A 19 -21.95 5.85 -20.71
C ARG A 19 -23.12 5.69 -19.74
N GLN A 20 -23.90 4.62 -19.92
CA GLN A 20 -24.92 4.24 -18.92
C GLN A 20 -24.24 3.75 -17.64
N VAL A 21 -24.81 4.12 -16.49
CA VAL A 21 -24.33 3.70 -15.16
C VAL A 21 -25.13 2.48 -14.72
N GLN A 22 -24.45 1.38 -14.39
CA GLN A 22 -25.04 0.17 -13.84
C GLN A 22 -24.67 0.08 -12.35
N VAL A 23 -25.67 -0.13 -11.48
CA VAL A 23 -25.46 -0.35 -10.05
C VAL A 23 -25.32 -1.85 -9.82
N ASP A 24 -24.14 -2.28 -9.41
CA ASP A 24 -23.80 -3.70 -9.25
C ASP A 24 -23.92 -4.17 -7.79
N ASP A 25 -23.66 -3.30 -6.82
CA ASP A 25 -23.67 -3.61 -5.39
C ASP A 25 -24.22 -2.43 -4.56
N ILE A 26 -24.90 -2.74 -3.46
CA ILE A 26 -25.38 -1.76 -2.48
C ILE A 26 -24.84 -2.15 -1.11
N ARG A 27 -24.01 -1.26 -0.51
CA ARG A 27 -23.50 -1.45 0.85
C ARG A 27 -24.08 -0.46 1.82
N VAL A 28 -24.50 -0.99 2.97
CA VAL A 28 -24.91 -0.21 4.14
C VAL A 28 -23.76 -0.26 5.15
N ARG A 29 -23.35 0.91 5.67
CA ARG A 29 -22.25 1.04 6.64
C ARG A 29 -22.79 1.62 7.94
N GLY A 30 -22.85 0.80 9.00
CA GLY A 30 -23.07 1.27 10.36
C GLY A 30 -21.75 1.68 11.01
N ILE A 31 -21.70 2.85 11.64
CA ILE A 31 -20.53 3.33 12.39
C ILE A 31 -20.98 3.58 13.82
N GLY A 32 -20.37 2.88 14.78
CA GLY A 32 -20.47 3.15 16.21
C GLY A 32 -19.11 3.57 16.75
N LYS A 33 -19.08 4.64 17.56
CA LYS A 33 -17.93 5.03 18.41
C LYS A 33 -18.43 5.05 19.85
N SER A 34 -17.62 4.52 20.77
CA SER A 34 -17.70 4.92 22.18
C SER A 34 -16.34 5.40 22.65
N GLY A 35 -16.33 6.54 23.34
CA GLY A 35 -15.17 7.20 23.92
C GLY A 35 -15.39 7.40 25.41
N ILE A 36 -15.65 6.32 26.15
CA ILE A 36 -15.86 6.43 27.61
C ILE A 36 -14.49 6.53 28.29
N GLU A 37 -14.00 7.76 28.45
CA GLU A 37 -13.04 8.11 29.50
C GLU A 37 -13.81 8.52 30.76
N GLY A 38 -13.45 7.96 31.93
CA GLY A 38 -14.10 8.37 33.20
C GLY A 38 -14.30 7.29 34.28
N GLY A 39 -13.66 6.12 34.18
CA GLY A 39 -13.83 5.05 35.18
C GLY A 39 -15.26 4.46 35.23
N PRO A 40 -15.55 3.53 36.15
CA PRO A 40 -16.88 2.94 36.26
C PRO A 40 -17.93 3.99 36.65
N GLN A 41 -18.94 4.20 35.80
CA GLN A 41 -20.06 5.09 36.07
C GLN A 41 -21.36 4.31 36.24
N SER A 42 -22.20 4.73 37.20
CA SER A 42 -23.54 4.19 37.36
C SER A 42 -24.38 4.54 36.13
N THR A 43 -24.73 3.53 35.35
CA THR A 43 -25.34 3.68 34.02
C THR A 43 -26.75 3.11 34.04
N LYS A 44 -27.74 3.90 33.63
CA LYS A 44 -29.14 3.46 33.62
C LYS A 44 -29.39 2.53 32.44
N LEU A 45 -30.05 1.40 32.70
CA LEU A 45 -30.41 0.42 31.69
C LEU A 45 -31.89 0.56 31.33
N TYR A 46 -32.19 0.63 30.04
CA TYR A 46 -33.55 0.70 29.51
C TYR A 46 -33.75 -0.42 28.50
N GLU A 47 -34.96 -0.97 28.39
CA GLU A 47 -35.35 -1.82 27.27
C GLU A 47 -36.14 -0.99 26.28
N LEU A 48 -35.76 -1.02 25.00
CA LEU A 48 -36.37 -0.19 23.96
C LEU A 48 -37.89 -0.46 23.85
N GLY A 49 -38.31 -1.73 23.96
CA GLY A 49 -39.72 -2.12 23.95
C GLY A 49 -40.57 -1.58 25.11
N LYS A 50 -39.93 -1.05 26.18
CA LYS A 50 -40.62 -0.42 27.32
C LYS A 50 -40.66 1.11 27.21
N LEU A 51 -39.99 1.70 26.22
CA LEU A 51 -39.98 3.15 26.02
C LEU A 51 -41.09 3.56 25.04
N LYS A 52 -41.77 4.68 25.35
CA LYS A 52 -42.85 5.22 24.51
C LYS A 52 -42.33 6.36 23.65
N SER A 53 -43.04 6.65 22.56
CA SER A 53 -42.77 7.84 21.75
C SER A 53 -42.74 9.10 22.62
N GLY A 54 -41.76 9.97 22.37
CA GLY A 54 -41.49 11.17 23.16
C GLY A 54 -40.64 10.93 24.40
N HIS A 55 -40.32 9.68 24.78
CA HIS A 55 -39.40 9.43 25.89
C HIS A 55 -38.00 9.99 25.61
N ILE A 56 -37.46 10.67 26.61
CA ILE A 56 -36.12 11.25 26.59
C ILE A 56 -35.24 10.49 27.57
N VAL A 57 -34.14 9.92 27.06
CA VAL A 57 -33.12 9.21 27.83
C VAL A 57 -31.83 10.04 27.81
N LYS A 58 -31.44 10.58 28.96
CA LYS A 58 -30.17 11.31 29.11
C LYS A 58 -29.04 10.35 29.46
N GLY A 59 -27.88 10.51 28.83
CA GLY A 59 -26.69 9.74 29.16
C GLY A 59 -26.07 10.16 30.51
N PRO A 60 -25.25 9.29 31.15
CA PRO A 60 -24.86 7.94 30.70
C PRO A 60 -26.00 6.92 30.85
N ALA A 61 -26.36 6.24 29.76
CA ALA A 61 -27.41 5.22 29.73
C ALA A 61 -27.15 4.16 28.65
N ILE A 62 -27.73 2.97 28.80
CA ILE A 62 -27.74 1.92 27.78
C ILE A 62 -29.19 1.56 27.51
N ILE A 63 -29.56 1.52 26.23
CA ILE A 63 -30.85 1.06 25.75
C ILE A 63 -30.64 -0.28 25.05
N LEU A 64 -31.22 -1.34 25.62
CA LEU A 64 -31.21 -2.69 25.10
C LEU A 64 -32.37 -2.87 24.14
N ASP A 65 -32.07 -3.35 22.95
CA ASP A 65 -33.03 -3.81 21.96
C ASP A 65 -32.77 -5.31 21.68
N ALA A 66 -33.75 -6.01 21.10
CA ALA A 66 -33.65 -7.44 20.83
C ALA A 66 -32.42 -7.81 19.98
N ASN A 67 -31.99 -6.89 19.09
CA ASN A 67 -30.89 -7.12 18.15
C ASN A 67 -29.73 -6.11 18.30
N SER A 68 -29.81 -5.16 19.22
CA SER A 68 -28.79 -4.12 19.35
C SER A 68 -28.67 -3.57 20.77
N THR A 69 -27.48 -3.04 21.08
CA THR A 69 -27.21 -2.32 22.33
C THR A 69 -26.83 -0.90 21.99
N ILE A 70 -27.66 0.05 22.39
CA ILE A 70 -27.46 1.48 22.09
C ILE A 70 -26.91 2.14 23.35
N VAL A 71 -25.70 2.69 23.25
CA VAL A 71 -25.04 3.41 24.36
C VAL A 71 -25.26 4.91 24.19
N ILE A 72 -25.80 5.55 25.23
CA ILE A 72 -25.99 7.01 25.30
C ILE A 72 -24.93 7.56 26.23
N GLU A 73 -23.92 8.22 25.65
CA GLU A 73 -22.79 8.77 26.40
C GLU A 73 -23.19 9.99 27.25
N PRO A 74 -22.44 10.33 28.32
CA PRO A 74 -22.60 11.59 29.04
C PRO A 74 -22.65 12.78 28.07
N GLY A 75 -23.55 13.74 28.31
CA GLY A 75 -23.75 14.88 27.39
C GLY A 75 -24.57 14.56 26.14
N CYS A 76 -24.96 13.30 25.90
CA CYS A 76 -25.90 12.91 24.86
C CYS A 76 -27.32 12.72 25.41
N THR A 77 -28.32 12.98 24.57
CA THR A 77 -29.74 12.78 24.86
C THR A 77 -30.38 11.98 23.74
N ALA A 78 -30.90 10.80 24.05
CA ALA A 78 -31.73 10.01 23.14
C ALA A 78 -33.21 10.36 23.28
N THR A 79 -33.93 10.45 22.16
CA THR A 79 -35.38 10.65 22.10
C THR A 79 -36.00 9.56 21.25
N ILE A 80 -37.04 8.90 21.77
CA ILE A 80 -37.81 7.92 21.00
C ILE A 80 -38.80 8.66 20.10
N THR A 81 -38.66 8.48 18.79
CA THR A 81 -39.53 9.12 17.79
C THR A 81 -40.91 8.44 17.72
N GLU A 82 -41.88 9.06 17.04
CA GLU A 82 -43.22 8.48 16.80
C GLU A 82 -43.16 7.16 16.01
N GLU A 83 -42.16 7.00 15.14
CA GLU A 83 -41.93 5.78 14.36
C GLU A 83 -41.18 4.68 15.15
N GLY A 84 -40.83 4.92 16.41
CA GLY A 84 -40.08 3.98 17.24
C GLY A 84 -38.56 4.03 17.05
N ASN A 85 -38.04 4.91 16.18
CA ASN A 85 -36.60 5.13 16.01
C ASN A 85 -36.00 5.85 17.23
N VAL A 86 -34.72 5.58 17.52
CA VAL A 86 -33.95 6.28 18.55
C VAL A 86 -33.15 7.43 17.91
N LYS A 87 -33.50 8.68 18.23
CA LYS A 87 -32.77 9.87 17.79
C LYS A 87 -31.83 10.35 18.88
N ILE A 88 -30.52 10.39 18.62
CA ILE A 88 -29.52 10.84 19.60
C ILE A 88 -29.06 12.26 19.26
N GLN A 89 -29.11 13.14 20.25
CA GLN A 89 -28.65 14.53 20.17
C GLN A 89 -27.48 14.73 21.13
N VAL A 90 -26.35 15.21 20.60
CA VAL A 90 -25.12 15.45 21.35
C VAL A 90 -25.12 16.93 21.78
N ALA A 91 -25.16 17.21 23.09
CA ALA A 91 -25.33 18.56 23.62
C ALA A 91 -24.03 19.38 23.68
N GLU A 92 -22.89 18.72 23.89
CA GLU A 92 -21.57 19.31 23.84
C GLU A 92 -20.75 18.62 22.75
N ALA A 93 -20.19 19.40 21.83
CA ALA A 93 -19.16 18.86 20.95
C ALA A 93 -18.01 18.42 21.86
N TYR A 94 -17.70 17.13 21.86
CA TYR A 94 -16.48 16.62 22.49
C TYR A 94 -15.32 17.52 22.03
N GLU A 95 -14.61 18.16 22.97
CA GLU A 95 -13.39 18.87 22.59
C GLU A 95 -12.49 17.85 21.91
N LYS A 96 -12.12 18.12 20.66
CA LYS A 96 -11.13 17.31 19.97
C LYS A 96 -9.85 17.46 20.76
N ASP A 97 -9.53 16.45 21.56
CA ASP A 97 -8.26 16.43 22.28
C ASP A 97 -7.13 16.47 21.24
N SER A 98 -6.56 17.67 21.14
CA SER A 98 -5.51 18.08 20.22
C SER A 98 -4.12 17.71 20.73
N SER A 99 -4.03 16.86 21.76
CA SER A 99 -2.76 16.39 22.29
C SER A 99 -1.96 15.65 21.22
N THR A 100 -0.74 16.12 21.01
CA THR A 100 0.28 15.50 20.16
C THR A 100 1.18 14.53 20.94
N LYS A 101 0.95 14.38 22.26
CA LYS A 101 1.69 13.46 23.11
C LYS A 101 1.34 12.01 22.77
N VAL A 102 2.34 11.13 22.86
CA VAL A 102 2.15 9.70 22.62
C VAL A 102 1.16 9.14 23.64
N ASP A 103 0.10 8.52 23.14
CA ASP A 103 -0.84 7.72 23.92
C ASP A 103 -0.93 6.33 23.25
N PRO A 104 -0.75 5.22 23.99
CA PRO A 104 -0.72 3.86 23.39
C PRO A 104 -2.02 3.45 22.68
N ILE A 105 -3.17 3.92 23.17
CA ILE A 105 -4.48 3.59 22.59
C ILE A 105 -4.63 4.33 21.27
N ARG A 106 -4.39 5.64 21.26
CA ARG A 106 -4.38 6.46 20.04
C ARG A 106 -3.32 6.00 19.05
N LEU A 107 -2.13 5.61 19.51
CA LEU A 107 -1.09 5.07 18.64
C LEU A 107 -1.58 3.83 17.90
N SER A 108 -2.26 2.93 18.63
CA SER A 108 -2.89 1.74 18.04
C SER A 108 -4.03 2.10 17.08
N ILE A 109 -4.85 3.10 17.42
CA ILE A 109 -5.92 3.60 16.54
C ILE A 109 -5.34 4.19 15.25
N PHE A 110 -4.39 5.11 15.34
CA PHE A 110 -3.76 5.75 14.19
C PHE A 110 -3.02 4.73 13.32
N SER A 111 -2.28 3.80 13.93
CA SER A 111 -1.61 2.72 13.22
C SER A 111 -2.60 1.89 12.40
N ASN A 112 -3.70 1.44 13.02
CA ASN A 112 -4.76 0.73 12.33
C ASN A 112 -5.48 1.59 11.27
N ARG A 113 -5.67 2.89 11.51
CA ARG A 113 -6.28 3.82 10.54
C ARG A 113 -5.39 3.99 9.32
N PHE A 114 -4.09 4.25 9.48
CA PHE A 114 -3.16 4.36 8.36
C PHE A 114 -3.02 3.03 7.59
N MET A 115 -2.93 1.91 8.30
CA MET A 115 -2.95 0.58 7.65
C MET A 115 -4.26 0.35 6.90
N SER A 116 -5.40 0.70 7.47
CA SER A 116 -6.69 0.59 6.81
C SER A 116 -6.78 1.48 5.57
N ILE A 117 -6.22 2.69 5.60
CA ILE A 117 -6.11 3.56 4.42
C ILE A 117 -5.27 2.88 3.34
N ALA A 118 -4.08 2.40 3.70
CA ALA A 118 -3.20 1.70 2.78
C ALA A 118 -3.85 0.41 2.22
N GLU A 119 -4.59 -0.34 3.02
CA GLU A 119 -5.37 -1.49 2.58
C GLU A 119 -6.54 -1.10 1.69
N GLN A 120 -7.25 -0.01 1.98
CA GLN A 120 -8.36 0.44 1.15
C GLN A 120 -7.86 0.94 -0.21
N MET A 121 -6.72 1.61 -0.24
CA MET A 121 -5.97 1.87 -1.48
C MET A 121 -5.53 0.56 -2.13
N GLY A 122 -5.05 -0.39 -1.33
CA GLY A 122 -4.57 -1.71 -1.72
C GLY A 122 -5.63 -2.63 -2.35
N ARG A 123 -6.89 -2.51 -1.90
CA ARG A 123 -8.05 -3.23 -2.46
C ARG A 123 -8.46 -2.65 -3.80
N VAL A 124 -8.14 -1.39 -4.06
CA VAL A 124 -8.22 -0.77 -5.39
C VAL A 124 -6.97 -1.11 -6.21
N LEU A 125 -5.82 -1.38 -5.58
CA LEU A 125 -4.59 -1.75 -6.26
C LEU A 125 -3.58 -2.57 -5.42
N GLN A 126 -3.23 -3.78 -5.83
CA GLN A 126 -2.33 -4.66 -5.07
C GLN A 126 -0.83 -4.33 -5.26
N ARG A 127 -0.27 -3.33 -4.54
CA ARG A 127 1.11 -3.33 -3.95
C ARG A 127 1.61 -1.93 -3.51
N THR A 128 2.47 -1.94 -2.49
CA THR A 128 3.06 -0.80 -1.76
C THR A 128 4.29 -0.19 -2.44
N ALA A 129 4.52 1.11 -2.22
CA ALA A 129 5.54 1.92 -2.91
C ALA A 129 6.79 2.25 -2.07
N ILE A 130 7.90 2.53 -2.76
CA ILE A 130 9.20 2.96 -2.22
C ILE A 130 9.48 4.44 -2.56
N SER A 131 10.13 5.12 -1.59
CA SER A 131 10.77 6.44 -1.56
C SER A 131 10.24 7.54 -2.51
N THR A 132 9.54 8.51 -1.91
CA THR A 132 9.04 9.74 -2.56
C THR A 132 10.10 10.84 -2.71
N ASN A 133 11.20 10.77 -1.94
CA ASN A 133 12.15 11.88 -1.77
C ASN A 133 12.96 12.24 -3.03
N ILE A 134 13.33 11.25 -3.86
CA ILE A 134 14.12 11.50 -5.08
C ILE A 134 13.26 12.23 -6.15
N LYS A 135 11.96 11.94 -6.14
CA LYS A 135 11.00 12.38 -7.17
C LYS A 135 10.63 13.85 -6.98
N ILE A 136 10.56 14.30 -5.72
CA ILE A 136 10.36 15.70 -5.33
C ILE A 136 11.59 16.56 -5.70
N LYS A 137 12.81 16.05 -5.52
CA LYS A 137 14.04 16.77 -5.91
C LYS A 137 14.13 17.08 -7.40
N THR A 138 13.52 16.24 -8.25
CA THR A 138 13.59 16.41 -9.72
C THR A 138 12.63 17.48 -10.22
N LEU A 139 11.43 17.59 -9.64
CA LEU A 139 10.43 18.60 -10.03
C LEU A 139 10.58 19.93 -9.28
N GLY A 140 11.23 19.91 -8.11
CA GLY A 140 11.20 21.02 -7.16
C GLY A 140 9.84 21.11 -6.46
N ILE A 141 9.83 21.48 -5.18
CA ILE A 141 8.57 21.57 -4.42
C ILE A 141 7.62 22.62 -5.00
N ASP A 142 8.17 23.68 -5.61
CA ASP A 142 7.43 24.76 -6.27
C ASP A 142 6.77 24.32 -7.60
N GLY A 143 7.20 23.18 -8.17
CA GLY A 143 6.64 22.61 -9.40
C GLY A 143 5.41 21.73 -9.17
N ILE A 144 5.11 21.37 -7.91
CA ILE A 144 4.05 20.43 -7.53
C ILE A 144 2.81 21.20 -7.08
N HIS A 145 1.68 20.90 -7.71
CA HIS A 145 0.41 21.58 -7.47
C HIS A 145 -0.68 20.60 -7.06
N GLU A 146 -1.75 21.14 -6.46
CA GLU A 146 -2.95 20.35 -6.17
C GLU A 146 -3.54 19.79 -7.47
N GLY A 147 -3.90 18.51 -7.45
CA GLY A 147 -4.39 17.79 -8.63
C GLY A 147 -3.30 17.22 -9.53
N ASP A 148 -2.01 17.40 -9.20
CA ASP A 148 -0.93 16.73 -9.91
C ASP A 148 -0.84 15.25 -9.55
N VAL A 149 -0.40 14.40 -10.48
CA VAL A 149 0.00 13.01 -10.21
C VAL A 149 1.31 12.72 -10.94
N ILE A 150 2.23 12.07 -10.25
CA ILE A 150 3.59 11.81 -10.71
C ILE A 150 3.77 10.30 -10.93
N LEU A 151 4.24 9.93 -12.11
CA LEU A 151 4.62 8.57 -12.50
C LEU A 151 6.15 8.43 -12.49
N SER A 152 6.65 7.32 -11.95
CA SER A 152 8.08 7.02 -11.90
C SER A 152 8.36 5.51 -11.81
N ASN A 153 9.38 5.04 -12.53
CA ASN A 153 9.89 3.66 -12.46
C ASN A 153 11.41 3.57 -12.68
N HIS A 154 12.07 4.67 -13.02
CA HIS A 154 13.49 4.65 -13.35
C HIS A 154 14.32 4.24 -12.10
N PRO A 155 15.34 3.38 -12.20
CA PRO A 155 16.17 2.96 -11.05
C PRO A 155 16.80 4.12 -10.28
N LYS A 156 17.34 5.12 -11.00
CA LYS A 156 17.81 6.41 -10.43
C LYS A 156 16.77 7.15 -9.59
N ALA A 157 15.47 6.88 -9.77
CA ALA A 157 14.36 7.47 -9.03
C ALA A 157 13.72 6.51 -8.01
N GLY A 158 14.39 5.41 -7.65
CA GLY A 158 13.90 4.42 -6.68
C GLY A 158 12.98 3.35 -7.27
N GLY A 159 13.03 3.14 -8.59
CA GLY A 159 12.46 1.95 -9.22
C GLY A 159 13.28 0.69 -8.92
N SER A 160 12.61 -0.44 -8.77
CA SER A 160 13.20 -1.77 -8.59
C SER A 160 13.56 -2.37 -9.95
N HIS A 161 12.54 -2.56 -10.78
CA HIS A 161 12.66 -2.98 -12.17
C HIS A 161 11.64 -2.17 -12.99
N LEU A 162 11.84 -2.03 -14.31
CA LEU A 162 11.07 -1.05 -15.07
C LEU A 162 9.55 -1.29 -15.09
N PRO A 163 9.02 -2.51 -15.23
CA PRO A 163 7.56 -2.71 -15.21
C PRO A 163 6.86 -2.36 -13.88
N ASP A 164 7.60 -2.14 -12.78
CA ASP A 164 7.06 -1.60 -11.53
C ASP A 164 6.86 -0.08 -11.61
N LEU A 165 5.68 0.33 -12.07
CA LEU A 165 5.30 1.73 -12.17
C LEU A 165 4.81 2.25 -10.81
N THR A 166 5.44 3.31 -10.31
CA THR A 166 5.05 3.96 -9.05
C THR A 166 4.27 5.25 -9.35
N VAL A 167 3.03 5.33 -8.87
CA VAL A 167 2.16 6.50 -8.98
C VAL A 167 2.09 7.22 -7.64
N ILE A 168 2.46 8.50 -7.63
CA ILE A 168 2.53 9.35 -6.44
C ILE A 168 1.63 10.56 -6.60
N THR A 169 0.81 10.81 -5.58
CA THR A 169 -0.12 11.93 -5.57
C THR A 169 0.10 12.77 -4.30
N PRO A 170 0.40 14.08 -4.42
CA PRO A 170 0.48 14.99 -3.30
C PRO A 170 -0.90 15.24 -2.68
N VAL A 171 -0.94 15.34 -1.34
CA VAL A 171 -2.15 15.68 -0.59
C VAL A 171 -2.04 17.14 -0.14
N PHE A 172 -3.01 17.95 -0.55
CA PHE A 172 -3.14 19.35 -0.12
C PHE A 172 -4.28 19.50 0.90
N MET A 173 -4.15 20.52 1.76
CA MET A 173 -5.18 20.95 2.71
C MET A 173 -5.51 22.41 2.46
N PRO A 174 -6.76 22.86 2.70
CA PRO A 174 -7.13 24.26 2.56
C PRO A 174 -6.21 25.17 3.37
N GLY A 175 -5.64 26.18 2.73
CA GLY A 175 -4.71 27.14 3.36
C GLY A 175 -3.23 26.76 3.30
N ASN A 176 -2.89 25.53 2.91
CA ASN A 176 -1.50 25.09 2.78
C ASN A 176 -0.99 25.26 1.33
N LYS A 177 0.10 26.00 1.15
CA LYS A 177 0.75 26.17 -0.16
C LYS A 177 1.52 24.92 -0.61
N ASN A 178 2.00 24.13 0.35
CA ASN A 178 2.81 22.94 0.12
C ASN A 178 2.01 21.67 0.46
N PRO A 179 2.31 20.53 -0.19
CA PRO A 179 1.69 19.26 0.15
C PRO A 179 2.00 18.87 1.60
N VAL A 180 0.98 18.37 2.30
CA VAL A 180 1.09 17.94 3.70
C VAL A 180 1.39 16.45 3.86
N PHE A 181 1.05 15.66 2.84
CA PHE A 181 1.33 14.23 2.72
C PHE A 181 1.56 13.87 1.26
N PHE A 182 2.12 12.69 1.03
CA PHE A 182 2.16 12.04 -0.27
C PHE A 182 1.54 10.65 -0.15
N LEU A 183 0.74 10.29 -1.14
CA LEU A 183 0.23 8.94 -1.30
C LEU A 183 0.93 8.30 -2.48
N ALA A 184 1.29 7.04 -2.33
CA ALA A 184 2.00 6.31 -3.35
C ALA A 184 1.51 4.87 -3.40
N ASN A 185 1.39 4.34 -4.61
CA ASN A 185 1.21 2.92 -4.86
C ASN A 185 2.14 2.50 -6.01
N ARG A 186 2.37 1.20 -6.13
CA ARG A 186 3.21 0.62 -7.18
C ARG A 186 2.48 -0.55 -7.80
N GLY A 187 2.26 -0.48 -9.11
CA GLY A 187 1.67 -1.57 -9.90
C GLY A 187 2.72 -2.20 -10.80
N HIS A 188 2.69 -3.54 -10.89
CA HIS A 188 3.48 -4.28 -11.87
C HIS A 188 2.70 -4.36 -13.18
N HIS A 189 3.30 -3.90 -14.27
CA HIS A 189 2.72 -3.98 -15.61
C HIS A 189 3.33 -5.14 -16.38
N ALA A 190 2.49 -5.95 -17.02
CA ALA A 190 2.95 -7.17 -17.70
C ALA A 190 3.92 -6.88 -18.86
N ASP A 191 3.74 -5.76 -19.56
CA ASP A 191 4.58 -5.29 -20.66
C ASP A 191 4.58 -3.76 -20.68
N ILE A 192 5.76 -3.16 -20.88
CA ILE A 192 5.96 -1.71 -21.03
C ILE A 192 6.86 -1.40 -22.24
N GLY A 193 6.89 -2.32 -23.22
CA GLY A 193 7.78 -2.28 -24.37
C GLY A 193 9.18 -2.81 -24.07
N GLY A 194 10.08 -2.70 -25.05
CA GLY A 194 11.44 -3.22 -24.98
C GLY A 194 11.72 -4.33 -25.99
N LEU A 195 12.85 -5.00 -25.82
CA LEU A 195 13.40 -5.98 -26.76
C LEU A 195 12.51 -7.23 -26.91
N VAL A 196 11.98 -7.76 -25.81
CA VAL A 196 11.12 -8.95 -25.82
C VAL A 196 9.74 -8.64 -25.21
N PRO A 197 8.69 -9.39 -25.56
CA PRO A 197 7.41 -9.32 -24.85
C PRO A 197 7.55 -9.76 -23.39
N GLY A 198 6.90 -9.05 -22.48
CA GLY A 198 6.91 -9.35 -21.05
C GLY A 198 7.76 -8.38 -20.23
N SER A 199 8.00 -8.73 -18.97
CA SER A 199 8.56 -7.83 -17.97
C SER A 199 10.10 -7.88 -17.85
N MET A 200 10.75 -8.87 -18.47
CA MET A 200 12.17 -9.18 -18.24
C MET A 200 12.86 -9.60 -19.55
N PRO A 201 13.53 -8.70 -20.27
CA PRO A 201 14.32 -9.04 -21.46
C PRO A 201 15.73 -9.51 -21.07
N PRO A 202 16.04 -10.83 -21.07
CA PRO A 202 17.30 -11.37 -20.56
C PRO A 202 18.53 -10.90 -21.36
N ASN A 203 18.33 -10.52 -22.62
CA ASN A 203 19.39 -10.09 -23.53
C ASN A 203 19.51 -8.57 -23.64
N ALA A 204 18.80 -7.81 -22.80
CA ALA A 204 18.95 -6.37 -22.76
C ALA A 204 20.32 -6.00 -22.16
N THR A 205 21.03 -5.12 -22.87
CA THR A 205 22.35 -4.61 -22.47
C THR A 205 22.30 -3.12 -22.11
N GLU A 206 21.18 -2.47 -22.41
CA GLU A 206 20.90 -1.08 -22.11
C GLU A 206 19.50 -0.93 -21.49
N LEU A 207 19.36 -0.01 -20.53
CA LEU A 207 18.09 0.21 -19.82
C LEU A 207 16.90 0.48 -20.76
N LEU A 208 17.11 1.22 -21.85
CA LEU A 208 16.02 1.55 -22.77
C LEU A 208 15.56 0.33 -23.61
N GLN A 209 16.36 -0.73 -23.67
CA GLN A 209 15.96 -2.02 -24.25
C GLN A 209 15.04 -2.80 -23.31
N GLU A 210 15.00 -2.44 -22.02
CA GLU A 210 14.17 -3.10 -21.01
C GLU A 210 12.73 -2.57 -20.96
N GLY A 211 12.48 -1.38 -21.51
CA GLY A 211 11.13 -0.82 -21.61
C GLY A 211 11.07 0.69 -21.37
N ALA A 212 9.86 1.21 -21.26
CA ALA A 212 9.61 2.63 -21.04
C ALA A 212 10.10 3.09 -19.66
N THR A 213 10.78 4.24 -19.63
CA THR A 213 11.38 4.80 -18.42
C THR A 213 10.78 6.17 -18.05
N PHE A 214 10.47 6.34 -16.78
CA PHE A 214 9.90 7.54 -16.17
C PHE A 214 10.74 7.91 -14.95
N VAL A 215 11.50 9.00 -15.03
CA VAL A 215 12.23 9.54 -13.88
C VAL A 215 11.25 10.26 -12.94
N SER A 216 10.57 11.27 -13.49
CA SER A 216 9.52 12.03 -12.82
C SER A 216 8.61 12.61 -13.90
N PHE A 217 7.56 11.87 -14.27
CA PHE A 217 6.62 12.29 -15.30
C PHE A 217 5.32 12.72 -14.65
N LYS A 218 4.85 13.94 -14.97
CA LYS A 218 3.56 14.41 -14.50
C LYS A 218 2.44 13.80 -15.37
N ILE A 219 1.96 12.62 -14.96
CA ILE A 219 0.90 11.87 -15.66
C ILE A 219 -0.47 12.55 -15.55
N VAL A 220 -0.68 13.34 -14.50
CA VAL A 220 -1.83 14.25 -14.38
C VAL A 220 -1.29 15.64 -14.02
N ASP A 221 -1.64 16.66 -14.79
CA ASP A 221 -1.28 18.05 -14.52
C ASP A 221 -2.52 18.85 -14.15
N ARG A 222 -2.61 19.25 -12.88
CA ARG A 222 -3.74 19.99 -12.31
C ARG A 222 -5.10 19.39 -12.68
N GLY A 223 -5.22 18.06 -12.54
CA GLY A 223 -6.43 17.30 -12.89
C GLY A 223 -6.54 16.85 -14.35
N ASN A 224 -5.63 17.26 -15.24
CA ASN A 224 -5.66 16.86 -16.65
C ASN A 224 -4.74 15.65 -16.91
N PHE A 225 -5.31 14.51 -17.28
CA PHE A 225 -4.57 13.28 -17.59
C PHE A 225 -3.83 13.42 -18.93
N GLN A 226 -2.51 13.25 -18.90
CA GLN A 226 -1.59 13.46 -20.02
C GLN A 226 -1.48 12.22 -20.92
N GLU A 227 -2.59 11.78 -21.52
CA GLU A 227 -2.68 10.51 -22.25
C GLU A 227 -1.79 10.45 -23.49
N GLU A 228 -1.70 11.55 -24.26
CA GLU A 228 -0.88 11.61 -25.47
C GLU A 228 0.61 11.47 -25.14
N GLU A 229 1.10 12.24 -24.17
CA GLU A 229 2.49 12.22 -23.71
C GLU A 229 2.85 10.87 -23.08
N LEU A 230 1.96 10.33 -22.25
CA LEU A 230 2.13 8.98 -21.70
C LEU A 230 2.25 7.94 -22.82
N THR A 231 1.40 8.01 -23.83
CA THR A 231 1.43 7.09 -24.98
C THR A 231 2.73 7.23 -25.76
N LYS A 232 3.22 8.46 -26.00
CA LYS A 232 4.52 8.72 -26.64
C LYS A 232 5.66 8.10 -25.83
N MET A 233 5.63 8.21 -24.49
CA MET A 233 6.65 7.67 -23.60
C MET A 233 6.63 6.15 -23.52
N LEU A 234 5.45 5.53 -23.41
CA LEU A 234 5.30 4.07 -23.43
C LEU A 234 5.71 3.46 -24.78
N ASN A 235 5.62 4.23 -25.87
CA ASN A 235 6.10 3.83 -27.19
C ASN A 235 7.55 4.23 -27.47
N ALA A 236 8.21 5.00 -26.60
CA ALA A 236 9.58 5.45 -26.81
C ALA A 236 10.59 4.31 -27.07
N PRO A 237 10.48 3.12 -26.46
CA PRO A 237 11.39 2.00 -26.75
C PRO A 237 11.37 1.57 -28.23
N SER A 238 10.29 1.79 -28.98
CA SER A 238 10.22 1.49 -30.43
C SER A 238 11.27 2.23 -31.28
N LYS A 239 11.88 3.29 -30.76
CA LYS A 239 12.94 4.04 -31.44
C LYS A 239 14.28 3.30 -31.42
N ILE A 240 14.40 2.24 -30.61
CA ILE A 240 15.61 1.43 -30.51
C ILE A 240 15.48 0.24 -31.44
N LYS A 241 16.56 -0.05 -32.17
CA LYS A 241 16.60 -1.16 -33.12
C LYS A 241 16.29 -2.49 -32.43
N GLY A 242 15.27 -3.18 -32.92
CA GLY A 242 14.83 -4.48 -32.38
C GLY A 242 13.88 -4.39 -31.18
N CYS A 243 13.62 -3.18 -30.66
CA CYS A 243 12.66 -2.98 -29.59
C CYS A 243 11.28 -2.58 -30.14
N SER A 244 10.25 -2.89 -29.36
CA SER A 244 8.89 -2.42 -29.60
C SER A 244 8.51 -1.40 -28.53
N GLY A 245 7.57 -0.51 -28.85
CA GLY A 245 6.79 0.18 -27.82
C GLY A 245 5.97 -0.81 -27.01
N THR A 246 5.27 -0.34 -25.99
CA THR A 246 4.37 -1.21 -25.23
C THR A 246 3.41 -1.96 -26.13
N ARG A 247 3.29 -3.26 -25.87
CA ARG A 247 2.37 -4.17 -26.58
C ARG A 247 0.97 -4.14 -25.95
N GLN A 248 0.85 -3.61 -24.73
CA GLN A 248 -0.37 -3.60 -23.92
C GLN A 248 -0.80 -2.17 -23.54
N LEU A 249 -0.75 -1.23 -24.51
CA LEU A 249 -1.01 0.19 -24.24
C LEU A 249 -2.34 0.44 -23.49
N ASN A 250 -3.42 -0.20 -23.91
CA ASN A 250 -4.74 -0.03 -23.30
C ASN A 250 -4.76 -0.52 -21.84
N ASP A 251 -4.08 -1.64 -21.55
CA ASP A 251 -3.98 -2.17 -20.19
C ASP A 251 -3.11 -1.26 -19.35
N ASN A 252 -1.97 -0.79 -19.86
CA ASN A 252 -1.11 0.14 -19.14
C ASN A 252 -1.86 1.41 -18.73
N ILE A 253 -2.63 2.02 -19.66
CA ILE A 253 -3.44 3.21 -19.38
C ILE A 253 -4.52 2.89 -18.34
N SER A 254 -5.19 1.74 -18.47
CA SER A 254 -6.25 1.32 -17.54
C SER A 254 -5.72 1.08 -16.14
N ASP A 255 -4.60 0.38 -16.01
CA ASP A 255 -3.91 0.11 -14.74
C ASP A 255 -3.41 1.41 -14.10
N LEU A 256 -2.85 2.33 -14.88
CA LEU A 256 -2.42 3.65 -14.38
C LEU A 256 -3.61 4.49 -13.90
N LYS A 257 -4.74 4.45 -14.61
CA LYS A 257 -5.99 5.09 -14.16
C LYS A 257 -6.50 4.47 -12.86
N ALA A 258 -6.40 3.14 -12.70
CA ALA A 258 -6.73 2.46 -11.44
C ALA A 258 -5.79 2.87 -10.30
N GLN A 259 -4.48 3.02 -10.55
CA GLN A 259 -3.50 3.52 -9.60
C GLN A 259 -3.81 4.95 -9.14
N ILE A 260 -4.17 5.83 -10.08
CA ILE A 260 -4.59 7.21 -9.78
C ILE A 260 -5.85 7.20 -8.91
N ALA A 261 -6.84 6.38 -9.25
CA ALA A 261 -8.08 6.26 -8.48
C ALA A 261 -7.84 5.73 -7.05
N ALA A 262 -6.93 4.76 -6.89
CA ALA A 262 -6.53 4.26 -5.58
C ALA A 262 -5.93 5.37 -4.71
N ASN A 263 -5.02 6.17 -5.28
CA ASN A 263 -4.44 7.32 -4.56
C ASN A 263 -5.51 8.36 -4.22
N ASN A 264 -6.42 8.70 -5.13
CA ASN A 264 -7.52 9.63 -4.85
C ASN A 264 -8.42 9.14 -3.70
N LYS A 265 -8.66 7.82 -3.61
CA LYS A 265 -9.37 7.26 -2.45
C LYS A 265 -8.59 7.46 -1.15
N GLY A 266 -7.28 7.24 -1.19
CA GLY A 266 -6.39 7.54 -0.08
C GLY A 266 -6.45 9.01 0.35
N ILE A 267 -6.51 9.96 -0.60
CA ILE A 267 -6.61 11.40 -0.31
C ILE A 267 -7.83 11.68 0.54
N GLN A 268 -9.00 11.17 0.12
CA GLN A 268 -10.25 11.38 0.85
C GLN A 268 -10.19 10.82 2.27
N LEU A 269 -9.57 9.65 2.46
CA LEU A 269 -9.46 9.04 3.77
C LEU A 269 -8.47 9.79 4.69
N VAL A 270 -7.35 10.25 4.13
CA VAL A 270 -6.37 11.07 4.86
C VAL A 270 -6.97 12.43 5.21
N GLN A 271 -7.65 13.10 4.28
CA GLN A 271 -8.35 14.35 4.53
C GLN A 271 -9.46 14.17 5.57
N GLY A 272 -10.19 13.06 5.54
CA GLY A 272 -11.17 12.70 6.57
C GLY A 272 -10.54 12.50 7.95
N LEU A 273 -9.39 11.83 8.01
CA LEU A 273 -8.62 11.64 9.24
C LEU A 273 -8.11 12.98 9.81
N ILE A 274 -7.59 13.86 8.93
CA ILE A 274 -7.17 15.22 9.29
C ILE A 274 -8.38 16.05 9.73
N GLY A 275 -9.52 15.92 9.05
CA GLY A 275 -10.77 16.57 9.43
C GLY A 275 -11.25 16.12 10.80
N GLU A 276 -11.02 14.87 11.19
CA GLU A 276 -11.40 14.33 12.49
C GLU A 276 -10.45 14.79 13.61
N TYR A 277 -9.13 14.65 13.43
CA TYR A 277 -8.15 14.81 14.52
C TYR A 277 -7.28 16.07 14.43
N GLY A 278 -7.30 16.79 13.31
CA GLY A 278 -6.43 17.93 13.04
C GLY A 278 -5.07 17.51 12.44
N LEU A 279 -4.50 18.39 11.62
CA LEU A 279 -3.28 18.10 10.86
C LEU A 279 -2.08 17.80 11.78
N GLU A 280 -1.90 18.61 12.82
CA GLU A 280 -0.78 18.49 13.76
C GLU A 280 -0.79 17.14 14.50
N VAL A 281 -1.97 16.70 14.95
CA VAL A 281 -2.14 15.40 15.62
C VAL A 281 -1.83 14.26 14.65
N VAL A 282 -2.39 14.30 13.44
CA VAL A 282 -2.15 13.25 12.43
C VAL A 282 -0.66 13.13 12.07
N GLN A 283 0.03 14.27 11.90
CA GLN A 283 1.47 14.27 11.61
C GLN A 283 2.31 13.80 12.80
N ALA A 284 1.97 14.21 14.03
CA ALA A 284 2.64 13.73 15.24
C ALA A 284 2.51 12.20 15.38
N TYR A 285 1.30 11.64 15.21
CA TYR A 285 1.10 10.20 15.30
C TYR A 285 1.76 9.42 14.15
N MET A 286 1.87 9.98 12.95
CA MET A 286 2.70 9.40 11.88
C MET A 286 4.16 9.30 12.30
N GLN A 287 4.72 10.35 12.92
CA GLN A 287 6.09 10.32 13.44
C GLN A 287 6.26 9.30 14.57
N HIS A 288 5.28 9.22 15.49
CA HIS A 288 5.30 8.23 16.56
C HIS A 288 5.31 6.79 16.02
N ILE A 289 4.51 6.50 14.99
CA ILE A 289 4.50 5.18 14.32
C ILE A 289 5.87 4.89 13.69
N GLN A 290 6.46 5.85 12.99
CA GLN A 290 7.78 5.69 12.38
C GLN A 290 8.85 5.44 13.44
N LYS A 291 8.81 6.18 14.54
CA LYS A 291 9.73 6.02 15.68
C LYS A 291 9.57 4.65 16.34
N THR A 292 8.35 4.19 16.56
CA THR A 292 8.09 2.84 17.11
C THR A 292 8.63 1.74 16.17
N ALA A 293 8.50 1.92 14.84
CA ALA A 293 9.09 1.00 13.87
C ALA A 293 10.62 1.02 13.91
N GLU A 294 11.24 2.20 14.01
CA GLU A 294 12.69 2.35 14.18
C GLU A 294 13.17 1.65 15.46
N GLU A 295 12.54 1.93 16.60
CA GLU A 295 12.88 1.32 17.89
C GLU A 295 12.75 -0.22 17.84
N SER A 296 11.71 -0.73 17.19
CA SER A 296 11.52 -2.17 17.01
C SER A 296 12.65 -2.81 16.22
N VAL A 297 13.12 -2.15 15.15
CA VAL A 297 14.27 -2.62 14.36
C VAL A 297 15.57 -2.51 15.16
N ARG A 298 15.77 -1.43 15.93
CA ARG A 298 16.94 -1.29 16.81
C ARG A 298 17.00 -2.43 17.83
N GLU A 299 15.90 -2.74 18.49
CA GLU A 299 15.85 -3.84 19.46
C GLU A 299 16.08 -5.21 18.80
N LEU A 300 15.61 -5.42 17.58
CA LEU A 300 15.97 -6.61 16.80
C LEU A 300 17.48 -6.68 16.55
N LEU A 301 18.09 -5.59 16.10
CA LEU A 301 19.53 -5.53 15.82
C LEU A 301 20.37 -5.75 17.08
N LYS A 302 19.98 -5.20 18.24
CA LYS A 302 20.65 -5.48 19.52
C LYS A 302 20.60 -6.97 19.86
N LYS A 303 19.43 -7.61 19.74
CA LYS A 303 19.27 -9.05 19.99
C LYS A 303 20.11 -9.91 19.05
N VAL A 304 20.10 -9.60 17.75
CA VAL A 304 20.91 -10.30 16.75
C VAL A 304 22.40 -10.09 17.03
N GLY A 305 22.83 -8.84 17.27
CA GLY A 305 24.22 -8.52 17.58
C GLY A 305 24.73 -9.21 18.84
N GLN A 306 23.91 -9.29 19.88
CA GLN A 306 24.25 -10.01 21.10
C GLN A 306 24.36 -11.52 20.85
N LYS A 307 23.40 -12.11 20.14
CA LYS A 307 23.44 -13.54 19.78
C LYS A 307 24.70 -13.90 18.99
N VAL A 308 25.02 -13.12 17.95
CA VAL A 308 26.21 -13.36 17.11
C VAL A 308 27.49 -13.23 17.94
N HIS A 309 27.54 -12.27 18.86
CA HIS A 309 28.66 -12.12 19.78
C HIS A 309 28.83 -13.31 20.71
N ASP A 310 27.74 -13.84 21.27
CA ASP A 310 27.79 -15.01 22.15
C ASP A 310 28.22 -16.28 21.41
N GLU A 311 27.83 -16.44 20.15
CA GLU A 311 28.16 -17.61 19.33
C GLU A 311 29.57 -17.56 18.73
N THR A 312 30.05 -16.36 18.34
CA THR A 312 31.27 -16.22 17.51
C THR A 312 32.37 -15.37 18.15
N GLY A 313 32.08 -14.69 19.27
CA GLY A 313 32.95 -13.67 19.87
C GLY A 313 33.00 -12.34 19.11
N SER A 314 32.26 -12.20 18.01
CA SER A 314 32.27 -11.03 17.10
C SER A 314 30.86 -10.50 16.87
N THR A 315 30.70 -9.24 16.46
CA THR A 315 29.41 -8.70 15.97
C THR A 315 29.37 -8.55 14.45
N ARG A 316 30.28 -9.22 13.75
CA ARG A 316 30.41 -9.20 12.30
C ARG A 316 29.87 -10.49 11.70
N LEU A 317 29.01 -10.34 10.71
CA LEU A 317 28.53 -11.41 9.84
C LEU A 317 29.10 -11.18 8.44
N SER A 318 29.46 -12.25 7.73
CA SER A 318 29.87 -12.17 6.34
C SER A 318 29.33 -13.37 5.58
N SER A 319 28.84 -13.13 4.38
CA SER A 319 28.46 -14.18 3.43
C SER A 319 28.91 -13.80 2.03
N GLU A 320 29.28 -14.81 1.27
CA GLU A 320 29.61 -14.70 -0.15
C GLU A 320 28.74 -15.69 -0.91
N ASP A 321 28.27 -15.28 -2.09
CA ASP A 321 27.51 -16.10 -3.03
C ASP A 321 28.00 -15.80 -4.45
N PHE A 322 27.59 -16.60 -5.44
CA PHE A 322 28.03 -16.46 -6.82
C PHE A 322 26.85 -16.47 -7.79
N MET A 323 26.89 -15.57 -8.76
CA MET A 323 26.01 -15.63 -9.93
C MET A 323 26.42 -16.78 -10.86
N ASP A 324 25.55 -17.16 -11.79
CA ASP A 324 25.80 -18.25 -12.76
C ASP A 324 27.06 -18.03 -13.61
N ASP A 325 27.45 -16.78 -13.84
CA ASP A 325 28.67 -16.39 -14.57
C ASP A 325 29.94 -16.37 -13.69
N GLY A 326 29.80 -16.73 -12.40
CA GLY A 326 30.87 -16.73 -11.41
C GLY A 326 31.12 -15.38 -10.74
N THR A 327 30.31 -14.35 -11.02
CA THR A 327 30.42 -13.05 -10.35
C THR A 327 30.09 -13.19 -8.87
N ILE A 328 30.98 -12.70 -8.01
CA ILE A 328 30.82 -12.77 -6.56
C ILE A 328 29.81 -11.73 -6.05
N LEU A 329 28.92 -12.15 -5.16
CA LEU A 329 28.06 -11.29 -4.34
C LEU A 329 28.53 -11.40 -2.90
N LYS A 330 29.01 -10.31 -2.32
CA LYS A 330 29.56 -10.29 -0.97
C LYS A 330 28.81 -9.30 -0.11
N LEU A 331 28.41 -9.74 1.09
CA LEU A 331 27.83 -8.87 2.10
C LEU A 331 28.49 -9.13 3.45
N THR A 332 29.06 -8.08 4.01
CA THR A 332 29.49 -8.01 5.40
C THR A 332 28.52 -7.13 6.19
N VAL A 333 27.98 -7.63 7.29
CA VAL A 333 27.13 -6.86 8.20
C VAL A 333 27.84 -6.68 9.52
N VAL A 334 28.04 -5.43 9.93
CA VAL A 334 28.66 -5.08 11.22
C VAL A 334 27.57 -4.48 12.10
N ILE A 335 27.28 -5.15 13.22
CA ILE A 335 26.19 -4.74 14.13
C ILE A 335 26.79 -4.07 15.38
N ASP A 336 26.31 -2.86 15.68
CA ASP A 336 26.48 -2.23 16.99
C ASP A 336 25.35 -2.70 17.90
N LYS A 337 25.68 -3.66 18.77
CA LYS A 337 24.72 -4.29 19.69
C LYS A 337 24.26 -3.39 20.85
N GLU A 338 24.92 -2.25 21.08
CA GLU A 338 24.54 -1.30 22.12
C GLU A 338 23.55 -0.25 21.56
N LYS A 339 23.84 0.26 20.35
CA LYS A 339 22.99 1.27 19.69
C LYS A 339 21.85 0.67 18.86
N GLY A 340 21.95 -0.61 18.49
CA GLY A 340 21.02 -1.24 17.55
C GLY A 340 21.18 -0.69 16.15
N GLU A 341 22.42 -0.46 15.71
CA GLU A 341 22.75 0.04 14.37
C GLU A 341 23.51 -1.04 13.60
N ALA A 342 23.41 -1.01 12.28
CA ALA A 342 24.13 -1.97 11.44
C ALA A 342 24.67 -1.31 10.17
N VAL A 343 25.90 -1.66 9.82
CA VAL A 343 26.55 -1.28 8.55
C VAL A 343 26.51 -2.48 7.63
N PHE A 344 25.88 -2.31 6.47
CA PHE A 344 25.83 -3.30 5.39
C PHE A 344 26.88 -2.90 4.36
N ASP A 345 27.96 -3.66 4.31
CA ASP A 345 29.12 -3.44 3.46
C ASP A 345 29.13 -4.47 2.34
N PHE A 346 29.00 -3.99 1.10
CA PHE A 346 29.01 -4.82 -0.11
C PHE A 346 30.39 -4.83 -0.79
N ASP A 347 31.43 -4.29 -0.15
CA ASP A 347 32.79 -4.30 -0.68
C ASP A 347 33.25 -5.73 -0.97
N GLY A 348 33.95 -5.89 -2.09
CA GLY A 348 34.31 -7.19 -2.64
C GLY A 348 33.21 -7.89 -3.45
N THR A 349 32.02 -7.29 -3.61
CA THR A 349 31.07 -7.70 -4.66
C THR A 349 31.66 -7.38 -6.04
N GLY A 350 31.46 -8.30 -6.99
CA GLY A 350 31.96 -8.19 -8.35
C GLY A 350 31.41 -6.96 -9.10
N PRO A 351 32.05 -6.55 -10.21
CA PRO A 351 31.61 -5.41 -10.99
C PRO A 351 30.20 -5.65 -11.56
N ARG A 352 29.50 -4.56 -11.89
CA ARG A 352 28.23 -4.66 -12.61
C ARG A 352 28.44 -5.46 -13.90
N VAL A 353 27.78 -6.60 -13.97
CA VAL A 353 27.73 -7.43 -15.17
C VAL A 353 26.59 -6.99 -16.09
N LEU A 354 26.70 -7.32 -17.37
CA LEU A 354 25.61 -7.16 -18.35
C LEU A 354 24.61 -8.29 -18.14
N VAL A 355 23.92 -8.28 -17.00
CA VAL A 355 22.95 -9.29 -16.60
C VAL A 355 21.74 -8.58 -15.98
N VAL A 356 20.56 -9.12 -16.25
CA VAL A 356 19.29 -8.65 -15.70
C VAL A 356 19.21 -9.05 -14.22
N ASP A 357 19.02 -8.08 -13.34
CA ASP A 357 18.74 -8.32 -11.92
C ASP A 357 17.27 -8.77 -11.76
N GLU A 358 17.07 -9.97 -11.22
CA GLU A 358 15.77 -10.60 -11.07
C GLU A 358 15.20 -10.36 -9.66
N CYS A 359 13.96 -9.87 -9.60
CA CYS A 359 13.17 -9.91 -8.38
C CYS A 359 11.88 -10.70 -8.66
N ALA A 360 11.92 -12.02 -8.44
CA ALA A 360 10.83 -12.92 -8.79
C ALA A 360 9.66 -12.87 -7.79
N GLU A 361 8.55 -12.23 -8.17
CA GLU A 361 7.30 -12.25 -7.39
C GLU A 361 6.07 -12.76 -8.20
N CYS A 362 6.12 -14.01 -8.66
CA CYS A 362 4.98 -14.72 -9.27
C CYS A 362 4.62 -16.01 -8.50
N ARG A 363 4.13 -15.89 -7.26
CA ARG A 363 3.72 -17.05 -6.42
C ARG A 363 2.26 -17.02 -5.96
N THR A 364 1.49 -16.01 -6.37
CA THR A 364 0.06 -15.89 -6.01
C THR A 364 -0.88 -16.18 -7.19
N PHE A 365 -0.46 -15.84 -8.42
CA PHE A 365 -1.22 -16.05 -9.64
C PHE A 365 -0.38 -16.75 -10.70
N ALA A 366 -1.02 -17.56 -11.54
CA ALA A 366 -0.37 -18.23 -12.66
C ALA A 366 -0.07 -17.19 -13.74
N PRO A 367 1.14 -17.15 -14.31
CA PRO A 367 1.38 -16.38 -15.54
C PRO A 367 0.39 -16.85 -16.60
N TYR A 368 -0.46 -15.96 -17.10
CA TYR A 368 -1.52 -16.35 -18.05
C TYR A 368 -0.93 -16.59 -19.43
N GLY A 369 -1.50 -17.55 -20.16
CA GLY A 369 -1.11 -17.80 -21.54
C GLY A 369 -1.60 -16.71 -22.48
N LEU A 370 -0.81 -16.39 -23.50
CA LEU A 370 -1.09 -15.36 -24.49
C LEU A 370 -1.38 -15.99 -25.86
N PHE A 371 -2.30 -15.40 -26.63
CA PHE A 371 -2.63 -15.83 -28.01
C PHE A 371 -2.98 -17.32 -28.17
N GLY A 372 -3.69 -17.90 -27.20
CA GLY A 372 -4.11 -19.30 -27.23
C GLY A 372 -3.13 -20.30 -26.60
N GLY A 373 -2.07 -19.81 -25.96
CA GLY A 373 -1.18 -20.61 -25.12
C GLY A 373 -1.77 -20.94 -23.76
N GLU A 374 -1.28 -22.01 -23.14
CA GLU A 374 -1.72 -22.43 -21.81
C GLU A 374 -1.06 -21.58 -20.72
N SER A 375 -1.78 -21.34 -19.62
CA SER A 375 -1.23 -20.62 -18.46
C SER A 375 -0.12 -21.43 -17.78
N GLY A 376 0.89 -20.73 -17.29
CA GLY A 376 2.01 -21.30 -16.55
C GLY A 376 1.60 -21.86 -15.18
N ARG A 377 2.43 -22.70 -14.59
CA ARG A 377 2.18 -23.25 -13.25
C ARG A 377 2.52 -22.21 -12.18
N ARG A 378 1.72 -22.16 -11.11
CA ARG A 378 2.02 -21.33 -9.93
C ARG A 378 3.19 -21.93 -9.17
N GLY A 379 4.10 -21.09 -8.67
CA GLY A 379 5.11 -21.53 -7.73
C GLY A 379 4.47 -21.93 -6.39
N GLN A 380 5.03 -22.94 -5.73
CA GLN A 380 4.56 -23.44 -4.43
C GLN A 380 5.75 -23.67 -3.49
N ASN A 381 5.52 -23.46 -2.20
CA ASN A 381 6.47 -23.80 -1.15
C ASN A 381 5.80 -24.87 -0.28
N LEU A 382 6.31 -26.09 -0.33
CA LEU A 382 5.73 -27.25 0.37
C LEU A 382 6.67 -27.71 1.48
N LEU A 383 6.19 -27.69 2.72
CA LEU A 383 6.90 -28.24 3.87
C LEU A 383 6.40 -29.66 4.13
N HIS A 384 7.30 -30.63 4.02
CA HIS A 384 7.09 -32.03 4.38
C HIS A 384 7.51 -32.22 5.84
N ARG A 385 6.55 -32.46 6.73
CA ARG A 385 6.76 -32.66 8.17
C ARG A 385 6.01 -33.88 8.67
N LYS A 386 6.71 -34.87 9.21
CA LYS A 386 6.13 -36.09 9.82
C LYS A 386 5.06 -36.76 8.93
N GLY A 387 5.34 -36.85 7.62
CA GLY A 387 4.43 -37.44 6.63
C GLY A 387 3.27 -36.55 6.19
N ARG A 388 3.26 -35.25 6.54
CA ARG A 388 2.27 -34.27 6.07
C ARG A 388 2.93 -33.23 5.16
N VAL A 389 2.23 -32.85 4.10
CA VAL A 389 2.65 -31.79 3.17
C VAL A 389 1.84 -30.54 3.45
N LEU A 390 2.50 -29.43 3.78
CA LEU A 390 1.88 -28.14 4.10
C LEU A 390 2.32 -27.11 3.07
N ASN A 391 1.38 -26.44 2.41
CA ASN A 391 1.72 -25.26 1.60
C ASN A 391 1.87 -24.05 2.54
N VAL A 392 3.09 -23.51 2.61
CA VAL A 392 3.44 -22.48 3.60
C VAL A 392 3.31 -21.05 3.05
N GLY A 393 2.90 -20.89 1.79
CA GLY A 393 2.72 -19.57 1.18
C GLY A 393 4.03 -18.89 0.77
N SER A 394 3.91 -17.72 0.14
CA SER A 394 5.03 -17.04 -0.55
C SER A 394 5.86 -16.11 0.33
N LYS A 395 5.37 -15.72 1.51
CA LYS A 395 6.05 -14.84 2.48
C LYS A 395 5.73 -15.33 3.88
N ILE A 396 6.53 -16.26 4.38
CA ILE A 396 6.36 -16.82 5.72
C ILE A 396 7.71 -17.08 6.37
N THR A 397 7.76 -16.94 7.68
CA THR A 397 8.83 -17.45 8.52
C THR A 397 8.31 -18.70 9.20
N ILE A 398 8.97 -19.84 8.99
CA ILE A 398 8.59 -21.12 9.60
C ILE A 398 9.75 -21.66 10.44
N ASP A 399 9.44 -22.11 11.66
CA ASP A 399 10.40 -22.86 12.49
C ASP A 399 10.50 -24.29 11.95
N VAL A 400 11.71 -24.72 11.57
CA VAL A 400 12.02 -26.06 11.04
C VAL A 400 12.69 -26.96 12.10
N GLN A 401 12.44 -28.25 12.03
CA GLN A 401 13.01 -29.29 12.91
C GLN A 401 13.83 -30.30 12.10
N ALA A 402 14.73 -31.03 12.76
CA ALA A 402 15.48 -32.10 12.12
C ALA A 402 14.53 -33.17 11.54
N GLY A 403 14.65 -33.43 10.23
CA GLY A 403 13.78 -34.35 9.49
C GLY A 403 12.62 -33.68 8.73
N ASP A 404 12.51 -32.36 8.76
CA ASP A 404 11.64 -31.62 7.83
C ASP A 404 12.31 -31.46 6.45
N GLU A 405 11.52 -31.52 5.38
CA GLU A 405 11.97 -31.28 4.01
C GLU A 405 11.17 -30.15 3.37
N LEU A 406 11.85 -29.15 2.81
CA LEU A 406 11.23 -28.00 2.15
C LEU A 406 11.40 -28.15 0.63
N GLU A 407 10.30 -28.33 -0.07
CA GLU A 407 10.25 -28.44 -1.52
C GLU A 407 9.78 -27.11 -2.13
N LEU A 408 10.63 -26.53 -2.96
CA LEU A 408 10.38 -25.26 -3.65
C LEU A 408 10.05 -25.54 -5.11
N LEU A 409 8.77 -25.45 -5.46
CA LEU A 409 8.31 -25.56 -6.84
C LEU A 409 8.35 -24.17 -7.47
N SER A 410 9.30 -23.94 -8.36
CA SER A 410 9.38 -22.69 -9.12
C SER A 410 8.18 -22.55 -10.06
N PRO A 411 7.67 -21.31 -10.28
CA PRO A 411 6.60 -21.09 -11.25
C PRO A 411 7.08 -21.39 -12.67
N GLY A 412 6.15 -21.83 -13.53
CA GLY A 412 6.40 -21.93 -14.97
C GLY A 412 5.93 -20.67 -15.70
N GLY A 413 6.59 -20.31 -16.80
CA GLY A 413 6.13 -19.24 -17.70
C GLY A 413 4.81 -19.59 -18.39
N GLY A 414 4.02 -18.58 -18.75
CA GLY A 414 2.81 -18.75 -19.57
C GLY A 414 3.17 -19.00 -21.03
N GLY A 415 2.49 -19.94 -21.67
CA GLY A 415 2.70 -20.27 -23.08
C GLY A 415 2.21 -19.18 -24.03
N TYR A 416 2.80 -19.13 -25.22
CA TYR A 416 2.42 -18.21 -26.30
C TYR A 416 1.99 -19.00 -27.54
N GLY A 417 0.77 -18.77 -28.06
CA GLY A 417 0.24 -19.49 -29.22
C GLY A 417 -0.34 -20.87 -28.89
N LYS A 418 -1.14 -21.45 -29.80
CA LYS A 418 -1.63 -22.83 -29.63
C LYS A 418 -0.48 -23.82 -29.81
N SER A 419 -0.38 -24.80 -28.92
CA SER A 419 0.54 -25.93 -29.09
C SER A 419 0.22 -26.64 -30.41
N GLU A 420 1.18 -26.63 -31.35
CA GLU A 420 1.12 -27.50 -32.51
C GLU A 420 1.30 -28.94 -32.01
N LYS A 421 0.25 -29.74 -32.15
CA LYS A 421 0.28 -31.18 -31.83
C LYS A 421 1.08 -31.95 -32.88
#